data_AF-M1WTB6-F1
#
_entry.id   AF-M1WTB6-F1
#
_cell.length_a   1.000
_cell.length_b   1.000
_cell.length_c   1.000
_cell.angle_alpha   90.00
_cell.angle_beta   90.00
_cell.angle_gamma   90.00
#
_symmetry.space_group_name_H-M   'P 1'
#
loop_
_entity.id
_entity.type
_entity.pdbx_description
1 polymer ?
#
loop_
_entity_poly.entity_id
_entity_poly.type
_entity_poly.pdbx_seq_one_letter_code
_entity_poly.pdbx_strand_id
1 'polypeptide(L)'
;MALGAIPSFFLQLWIGGVLALLSLFLLFQALTVRLQFTPTDLDIYRGKIIIRRFPYQEWQNWRIFWYPVPILFYFKEIKSIHFLPILFDPTTLKECLEQHCPRI
;
A
#
# COMPACT_ATOMS: atom_id res chain seq x y z
N MET A 1 -14.15 39.15 -12.82
CA MET A 1 -14.11 37.72 -12.41
C MET A 1 -13.05 36.88 -13.17
N ALA A 2 -11.96 37.46 -13.70
CA ALA A 2 -11.00 36.71 -14.55
C ALA A 2 -9.54 36.65 -14.03
N LEU A 3 -9.15 37.50 -13.07
CA LEU A 3 -7.74 37.62 -12.64
C LEU A 3 -7.21 36.41 -11.85
N GLY A 4 -8.09 35.60 -11.27
CA GLY A 4 -7.71 34.38 -10.55
C GLY A 4 -7.61 33.11 -11.42
N ALA A 5 -8.10 33.15 -12.66
CA ALA A 5 -8.25 31.95 -13.50
C ALA A 5 -6.92 31.42 -14.05
N ILE A 6 -5.97 32.31 -14.34
CA ILE A 6 -4.65 31.94 -14.87
C ILE A 6 -3.81 31.24 -13.79
N PRO A 7 -3.65 31.80 -12.57
CA PRO A 7 -2.94 31.09 -11.49
C PRO A 7 -3.62 29.78 -11.09
N SER A 8 -4.96 29.74 -11.05
CA SER A 8 -5.68 28.51 -10.69
C SER A 8 -5.48 27.40 -11.72
N PHE A 9 -5.40 27.73 -13.02
CA PHE A 9 -5.14 26.77 -14.08
C PHE A 9 -3.76 26.12 -13.92
N PHE A 10 -2.71 26.91 -13.71
CA PHE A 10 -1.38 26.36 -13.48
C PHE A 10 -1.32 25.51 -12.22
N LEU A 11 -1.98 25.94 -11.13
CA LEU A 11 -2.06 25.15 -9.91
C LEU A 11 -2.76 23.80 -10.13
N GLN A 12 -3.90 23.79 -10.84
CA GLN A 12 -4.61 22.56 -11.18
C GLN A 12 -3.77 21.64 -12.07
N LEU A 13 -3.05 22.20 -13.04
CA LEU A 13 -2.17 21.43 -13.92
C LEU A 13 -1.02 20.78 -13.13
N TRP A 14 -0.42 21.50 -12.18
CA TRP A 14 0.62 20.96 -11.30
C TRP A 14 0.09 19.87 -10.38
N ILE A 15 -1.03 20.11 -9.70
CA ILE A 15 -1.66 19.13 -8.80
C ILE A 15 -2.04 17.88 -9.60
N GLY A 16 -2.70 18.05 -10.75
CA GLY A 16 -3.07 16.95 -11.64
C GLY A 16 -1.86 16.18 -12.13
N GLY A 17 -0.79 16.87 -12.52
CA GLY A 17 0.47 16.25 -12.95
C GLY A 17 1.12 15.40 -11.86
N VAL A 18 1.20 15.93 -10.62
CA VAL A 18 1.75 15.18 -9.47
C VAL A 18 0.90 13.95 -9.16
N LEU A 19 -0.43 14.08 -9.16
CA LEU A 19 -1.34 12.96 -8.92
C LEU A 19 -1.25 11.90 -10.02
N ALA A 20 -1.11 12.32 -11.28
CA ALA A 20 -0.95 11.40 -12.42
C ALA A 20 0.35 10.61 -12.33
N LEU A 21 1.47 11.28 -11.99
CA LEU A 21 2.76 10.62 -11.79
C LEU A 21 2.73 9.64 -10.60
N LEU A 22 2.14 10.05 -9.47
CA LEU A 22 1.96 9.18 -8.31
C LEU A 22 1.11 7.95 -8.66
N SER A 23 -0.01 8.13 -9.35
CA SER A 23 -0.90 7.05 -9.76
C SER A 23 -0.19 6.06 -10.70
N LEU A 24 0.57 6.57 -11.67
CA LEU A 24 1.37 5.73 -12.57
C LEU A 24 2.45 4.94 -11.81
N PHE A 25 3.13 5.58 -10.86
CA PHE A 25 4.12 4.93 -10.01
C PHE A 25 3.51 3.83 -9.13
N LEU A 26 2.36 4.10 -8.51
CA LEU A 26 1.64 3.11 -7.71
C LEU A 26 1.16 1.94 -8.59
N LEU A 27 0.61 2.22 -9.77
CA LEU A 27 0.20 1.18 -10.73
C LEU A 27 1.38 0.29 -11.11
N PHE A 28 2.51 0.89 -11.49
CA PHE A 28 3.71 0.12 -11.83
C PHE A 28 4.18 -0.77 -10.67
N GLN A 29 4.16 -0.24 -9.44
CA GLN A 29 4.52 -1.02 -8.25
C GLN A 29 3.53 -2.16 -8.00
N ALA A 30 2.23 -1.94 -8.10
CA ALA A 30 1.21 -2.97 -7.87
C ALA A 30 1.23 -4.08 -8.93
N LEU A 31 1.60 -3.77 -10.18
CA LEU A 31 1.77 -4.78 -11.22
C LEU A 31 3.04 -5.60 -11.05
N THR A 32 4.07 -5.01 -10.45
CA THR A 32 5.41 -5.60 -10.33
C THR A 32 5.61 -6.37 -9.02
N VAL A 33 5.00 -5.88 -7.94
CA VAL A 33 5.14 -6.38 -6.58
C VAL A 33 3.87 -7.11 -6.16
N ARG A 34 4.03 -8.36 -5.73
CA ARG A 34 2.92 -9.19 -5.25
C ARG A 34 3.15 -9.54 -3.78
N LEU A 35 2.07 -9.44 -3.00
CA LEU A 35 2.04 -9.96 -1.64
C LEU A 35 1.48 -11.37 -1.66
N GLN A 36 2.12 -12.29 -0.96
CA GLN A 36 1.67 -13.66 -0.80
C GLN A 36 1.65 -14.03 0.67
N PHE A 37 0.46 -14.30 1.18
CA PHE A 37 0.27 -14.85 2.52
C PHE A 37 0.59 -16.34 2.47
N THR A 38 1.56 -16.76 3.28
CA THR A 38 1.86 -18.17 3.54
C THR A 38 1.40 -18.52 4.96
N PRO A 39 1.49 -19.79 5.42
CA PRO A 39 1.12 -20.15 6.78
C PRO A 39 1.92 -19.42 7.88
N THR A 40 3.17 -19.02 7.61
CA THR A 40 4.09 -18.46 8.62
C THR A 40 4.61 -17.07 8.29
N ASP A 41 4.57 -16.67 7.02
CA ASP A 41 5.21 -15.43 6.53
C ASP A 41 4.33 -14.70 5.52
N LEU A 42 4.42 -13.37 5.51
CA LEU A 42 4.04 -12.54 4.37
C LEU A 42 5.25 -12.40 3.45
N ASP A 43 5.19 -13.04 2.29
CA ASP A 43 6.23 -12.97 1.28
C ASP A 43 5.92 -11.87 0.27
N ILE A 44 6.93 -11.06 -0.04
CA ILE A 44 6.88 -10.07 -1.11
C ILE A 44 7.65 -10.60 -2.31
N TYR A 45 6.94 -10.75 -3.42
CA TYR A 45 7.49 -11.16 -4.69
C TYR A 45 7.65 -9.99 -5.65
N ARG A 46 8.71 -10.05 -6.46
CA ARG A 46 8.85 -9.29 -7.69
C ARG A 46 8.97 -10.28 -8.84
N GLY A 47 7.90 -10.42 -9.64
CA GLY A 47 7.80 -11.50 -10.62
C GLY A 47 7.80 -12.87 -9.94
N LYS A 48 8.88 -13.65 -10.13
CA LYS A 48 9.05 -14.99 -9.52
C LYS A 48 10.04 -15.01 -8.35
N ILE A 49 10.65 -13.86 -8.03
CA ILE A 49 11.71 -13.77 -7.03
C ILE A 49 11.12 -13.20 -5.74
N ILE A 50 11.39 -13.84 -4.61
CA ILE A 50 11.09 -13.30 -3.29
C ILE A 50 12.10 -12.20 -3.00
N ILE A 51 11.61 -10.96 -2.85
CA ILE A 51 12.46 -9.81 -2.52
C ILE A 51 12.52 -9.57 -1.02
N ARG A 52 11.51 -10.02 -0.27
CA ARG A 52 11.47 -9.90 1.19
C ARG A 52 10.47 -10.87 1.80
N ARG A 53 10.76 -11.34 3.02
CA ARG A 53 9.84 -12.12 3.86
C ARG A 53 9.60 -11.41 5.17
N PHE A 54 8.40 -11.56 5.70
CA PHE A 54 7.97 -10.97 6.97
C PHE A 54 7.30 -12.05 7.82
N PRO A 55 8.03 -12.68 8.75
CA PRO A 55 7.49 -13.74 9.60
C PRO A 55 6.44 -13.19 10.55
N TYR A 56 5.24 -13.80 10.60
CA TYR A 56 4.16 -13.31 11.47
C TYR A 56 4.51 -13.36 12.95
N GLN A 57 5.42 -14.25 13.36
CA GLN A 57 5.91 -14.35 14.74
C GLN A 57 6.62 -13.06 15.20
N GLU A 58 7.16 -12.27 14.27
CA GLU A 58 7.80 -11.00 14.59
C GLU A 58 6.81 -9.82 14.62
N TRP A 59 5.55 -10.04 14.25
CA TRP A 59 4.56 -8.98 14.13
C TRP A 59 3.96 -8.63 15.49
N GLN A 60 3.97 -7.35 15.82
CA GLN A 60 3.39 -6.81 17.05
C GLN A 60 1.99 -6.23 16.82
N ASN A 61 1.78 -5.60 15.66
CA ASN A 61 0.51 -4.98 15.32
C ASN A 61 0.40 -4.80 13.80
N TRP A 62 -0.83 -4.78 13.31
CA TRP A 62 -1.14 -4.42 11.94
C TRP A 62 -2.43 -3.58 11.86
N ARG A 63 -2.47 -2.65 10.91
CA ARG A 63 -3.62 -1.79 10.65
C ARG A 63 -3.79 -1.55 9.16
N ILE A 64 -5.04 -1.50 8.75
CA ILE A 64 -5.43 -1.07 7.42
C ILE A 64 -6.02 0.34 7.57
N PHE A 65 -5.44 1.31 6.89
CA PHE A 65 -5.91 2.69 6.90
C PHE A 65 -6.51 3.07 5.54
N TRP A 66 -7.42 4.04 5.56
CA TRP A 66 -7.94 4.70 4.34
C TRP A 66 -8.64 3.76 3.34
N TYR A 67 -9.68 3.02 3.78
CA TYR A 67 -10.48 2.12 2.93
C TYR A 67 -10.97 2.69 1.56
N PRO A 68 -11.33 3.98 1.41
CA PRO A 68 -11.86 4.51 0.14
C PRO A 68 -10.83 4.95 -0.91
N VAL A 69 -9.55 5.09 -0.52
CA VAL A 69 -8.45 5.54 -1.40
C VAL A 69 -7.38 4.44 -1.42
N PRO A 70 -6.20 4.57 -2.09
CA PRO A 70 -5.18 3.53 -2.05
C PRO A 70 -4.90 3.14 -0.60
N ILE A 71 -5.30 1.93 -0.23
CA ILE A 71 -5.37 1.51 1.16
C ILE A 71 -3.94 1.45 1.67
N LEU A 72 -3.68 2.08 2.81
CA LEU A 72 -2.35 2.04 3.41
C LEU A 72 -2.31 0.87 4.39
N PHE A 73 -1.56 -0.18 4.02
CA PHE A 73 -1.23 -1.25 4.95
C PHE A 73 -0.16 -0.74 5.90
N TYR A 74 -0.35 -1.00 7.17
CA TYR A 74 0.65 -0.80 8.19
C TYR A 74 0.86 -2.10 8.96
N PHE A 75 2.11 -2.48 9.19
CA PHE A 75 2.44 -3.47 10.19
C PHE A 75 3.76 -3.13 10.87
N LYS A 76 3.88 -3.56 12.12
CA LYS A 76 5.05 -3.34 12.97
C LYS A 76 5.63 -4.68 13.36
N GLU A 77 6.91 -4.87 13.07
CA GLU A 77 7.73 -5.96 13.56
C GLU A 77 8.49 -5.54 14.81
N ILE A 78 9.10 -6.49 15.53
CA ILE A 78 9.89 -6.23 16.75
C ILE A 78 10.94 -5.12 16.52
N LYS A 79 11.59 -5.10 15.34
CA LYS A 79 12.70 -4.19 15.02
C LYS A 79 12.40 -3.20 13.89
N SER A 80 11.18 -3.17 13.34
CA SER A 80 10.90 -2.40 12.13
C SER A 80 9.43 -2.02 11.98
N ILE A 81 9.18 -0.96 11.20
CA ILE A 81 7.82 -0.49 10.86
C ILE A 81 7.70 -0.45 9.34
N HIS A 82 6.58 -0.94 8.82
CA HIS A 82 6.33 -1.04 7.39
C HIS A 82 5.00 -0.41 6.99
N PHE A 83 5.06 0.33 5.87
CA PHE A 83 3.91 0.92 5.20
C PHE A 83 3.91 0.45 3.75
N LEU A 84 2.82 -0.17 3.32
CA LEU A 84 2.66 -0.66 1.95
C LEU A 84 1.40 -0.05 1.35
N PRO A 85 1.49 0.66 0.21
CA PRO A 85 0.30 1.02 -0.54
C PRO A 85 -0.32 -0.25 -1.15
N ILE A 86 -1.61 -0.42 -0.95
CA ILE A 86 -2.39 -1.54 -1.44
C ILE A 86 -3.33 -1.03 -2.52
N LEU A 87 -3.30 -1.69 -3.68
CA LEU A 87 -4.23 -1.45 -4.78
C LEU A 87 -5.18 -2.64 -5.02
N PHE A 88 -5.26 -3.56 -4.06
CA PHE A 88 -6.14 -4.74 -4.11
C PHE A 88 -7.24 -4.65 -3.04
N ASP A 89 -8.23 -5.54 -3.14
CA ASP A 89 -9.44 -5.49 -2.31
C ASP A 89 -9.11 -5.48 -0.80
N PRO A 90 -9.48 -4.40 -0.07
CA PRO A 90 -9.20 -4.29 1.36
C PRO A 90 -9.90 -5.36 2.19
N THR A 91 -11.05 -5.85 1.72
CA THR A 91 -11.84 -6.85 2.45
C THR A 91 -11.12 -8.18 2.47
N THR A 92 -10.73 -8.67 1.30
CA THR A 92 -9.92 -9.88 1.14
C THR A 92 -8.63 -9.80 1.95
N LEU A 93 -7.92 -8.66 1.89
CA LEU A 93 -6.69 -8.48 2.67
C LEU A 93 -6.95 -8.61 4.17
N LYS A 94 -7.99 -7.95 4.67
CA LYS A 94 -8.34 -7.98 6.10
C LYS A 94 -8.65 -9.42 6.53
N GLU A 95 -9.43 -10.15 5.75
CA GLU A 95 -9.75 -11.56 6.03
C GLU A 95 -8.49 -12.43 6.07
N CYS A 96 -7.59 -12.28 5.10
CA CYS A 96 -6.30 -12.99 5.11
C CYS A 96 -5.45 -12.64 6.34
N LEU A 97 -5.41 -11.36 6.74
CA LEU A 97 -4.68 -10.93 7.93
C LEU A 97 -5.29 -11.50 9.19
N GLU A 98 -6.61 -11.49 9.34
CA GLU A 98 -7.29 -12.04 10.52
C GLU A 98 -7.12 -13.57 10.63
N GLN A 99 -7.00 -14.26 9.50
CA GLN A 99 -6.72 -15.71 9.47
C GLN A 99 -5.29 -16.06 9.91
N HIS A 100 -4.30 -15.27 9.50
CA HIS A 100 -2.88 -15.60 9.70
C HIS A 100 -2.22 -14.85 10.87
N CYS A 101 -2.76 -13.69 11.24
CA CYS A 101 -2.19 -12.76 12.21
C CYS A 101 -3.27 -12.31 13.21
N PRO A 102 -3.44 -13.02 14.36
CA PRO A 102 -4.40 -12.62 15.36
C PRO A 102 -4.10 -11.19 15.83
N ARG A 103 -5.15 -10.37 15.87
CA ARG A 103 -5.05 -8.97 16.31
C ARG A 103 -4.77 -8.98 17.82
N ILE A 104 -3.57 -8.56 18.21
CA ILE A 104 -3.16 -8.36 19.60
C ILE A 104 -3.56 -6.96 20.06
#